data_AF-A0A2D9Y4A5-F1
#
_entry.id   AF-A0A2D9Y4A5-F1
#
_cell.length_a   1.000
_cell.length_b   1.000
_cell.length_c   1.000
_cell.angle_alpha   90.00
_cell.angle_beta   90.00
_cell.angle_gamma   90.00
#
_symmetry.space_group_name_H-M   'P 1'
#
loop_
_entity.id
_entity.type
_entity.pdbx_description
1 polymer ?
#
loop_
_entity_poly.entity_id
_entity_poly.type
_entity_poly.pdbx_seq_one_letter_code
_entity_poly.pdbx_strand_id
1 'polypeptide(L)'
;MKSKYLGYIFVLCNIFLLKGQQTDSVSVDSTKYVQYYIIEGDTIPRDAIDLEEVIIFRKLRFDNKLERRRYLILRRKTRKVYPYAKMASERLIELNERLKQIDSKSKKRRYIKMLQRYMEDEFTAELKKMTRTEGQILVKLIHRQTGQTMFDLIKEYRSGWRAFWYNST
;
A
#
# COMPACT_ATOMS: atom_id res chain seq x y z
N MET A 1 -60.98 -25.26 32.04
CA MET A 1 -60.61 -24.91 30.65
C MET A 1 -59.11 -24.67 30.40
N LYS A 2 -58.17 -24.96 31.33
CA LYS A 2 -56.74 -24.58 31.18
C LYS A 2 -55.78 -25.71 30.75
N SER A 3 -56.20 -26.97 30.77
CA SER A 3 -55.31 -28.13 30.52
C SER A 3 -55.06 -28.43 29.03
N LYS A 4 -56.04 -28.18 28.15
CA LYS A 4 -55.90 -28.47 26.71
C LYS A 4 -54.91 -27.56 25.97
N TYR A 5 -54.71 -26.34 26.46
CA TYR A 5 -53.76 -25.37 25.88
C TYR A 5 -52.31 -25.68 26.22
N LEU A 6 -52.05 -26.44 27.30
CA LEU A 6 -50.70 -26.81 27.70
C LEU A 6 -50.03 -27.74 26.66
N GLY A 7 -50.81 -28.65 26.08
CA GLY A 7 -50.34 -29.52 24.99
C GLY A 7 -50.01 -28.75 23.72
N TYR A 8 -50.82 -27.75 23.36
CA TYR A 8 -50.54 -26.87 22.22
C TYR A 8 -49.27 -26.03 22.41
N ILE A 9 -49.02 -25.55 23.63
CA ILE A 9 -47.78 -24.84 23.97
C ILE A 9 -46.57 -25.77 23.86
N PHE A 10 -46.70 -27.02 24.28
CA PHE A 10 -45.62 -28.01 24.16
C PHE A 10 -45.30 -28.35 22.70
N VAL A 11 -46.31 -28.47 21.84
CA VAL A 11 -46.14 -28.70 20.40
C VAL A 11 -45.53 -27.47 19.71
N LEU A 12 -45.96 -26.25 20.07
CA LEU A 12 -45.38 -25.00 19.55
C LEU A 12 -43.91 -24.81 19.95
N CYS A 13 -43.52 -25.24 21.15
CA CYS A 13 -42.13 -25.16 21.63
C CYS A 13 -41.18 -26.07 20.85
N ASN A 14 -41.63 -27.27 20.47
CA ASN A 14 -40.82 -28.22 19.68
C ASN A 14 -40.56 -27.72 18.25
N ILE A 15 -41.53 -27.01 17.64
CA ILE A 15 -41.35 -26.40 16.31
C ILE A 15 -40.29 -25.28 16.35
N PHE A 16 -40.18 -24.57 17.47
CA PHE A 16 -39.19 -23.51 17.64
C PHE A 16 -37.78 -24.06 17.88
N LEU A 17 -37.65 -25.20 18.57
CA LEU A 17 -36.36 -25.87 18.80
C LEU A 17 -35.76 -26.48 17.53
N LEU A 18 -36.58 -26.96 16.60
CA LEU A 18 -36.14 -27.47 15.28
C LEU A 18 -35.51 -26.39 14.37
N LYS A 19 -35.87 -25.11 14.55
CA LYS A 19 -35.26 -24.00 13.78
C LYS A 19 -33.90 -23.53 14.35
N GLY A 20 -33.47 -24.09 15.48
CA GLY A 20 -32.21 -23.75 16.16
C GLY A 20 -31.02 -24.63 15.79
N GLN A 21 -31.20 -25.66 14.96
CA GLN A 21 -30.05 -26.37 14.38
C GLN A 21 -29.36 -25.41 13.40
N GLN A 22 -28.28 -24.79 13.87
CA GLN A 22 -27.20 -24.40 12.97
C GLN A 22 -26.89 -25.65 12.14
N THR A 23 -27.18 -25.58 10.84
CA THR A 23 -26.47 -26.44 9.91
C THR A 23 -25.01 -26.14 10.16
N ASP A 24 -24.28 -27.10 10.74
CA ASP A 24 -22.83 -27.11 10.63
C ASP A 24 -22.56 -26.87 9.16
N SER A 25 -22.08 -25.67 8.81
CA SER A 25 -21.50 -25.44 7.51
C SER A 25 -20.44 -26.51 7.43
N VAL A 26 -20.68 -27.56 6.63
CA VAL A 26 -19.65 -28.52 6.28
C VAL A 26 -18.49 -27.63 5.87
N SER A 27 -17.46 -27.59 6.72
CA SER A 27 -16.22 -26.95 6.36
C SER A 27 -15.80 -27.72 5.13
N VAL A 28 -15.96 -27.10 3.96
CA VAL A 28 -15.34 -27.61 2.75
C VAL A 28 -13.87 -27.64 3.11
N ASP A 29 -13.41 -28.83 3.44
CA ASP A 29 -12.05 -29.06 3.89
C ASP A 29 -11.17 -28.61 2.74
N SER A 30 -10.54 -27.43 2.89
CA SER A 30 -9.74 -26.79 1.86
C SER A 30 -8.46 -27.59 1.54
N THR A 31 -8.27 -28.73 2.20
CA THR A 31 -7.16 -29.67 2.07
C THR A 31 -7.22 -30.55 0.81
N LYS A 32 -8.24 -30.42 -0.05
CA LYS A 32 -8.33 -31.21 -1.31
C LYS A 32 -7.95 -30.48 -2.60
N TYR A 33 -7.12 -29.43 -2.51
CA TYR A 33 -6.44 -28.89 -3.69
C TYR A 33 -5.02 -29.43 -3.77
N VAL A 34 -4.88 -30.67 -4.25
CA VAL A 34 -3.57 -31.22 -4.59
C VAL A 34 -3.15 -30.56 -5.91
N GLN A 35 -2.24 -29.61 -5.82
CA GLN A 35 -1.64 -28.99 -7.00
C GLN A 35 -0.55 -29.92 -7.52
N TYR A 36 -0.65 -30.34 -8.78
CA TYR A 36 0.30 -31.22 -9.42
C TYR A 36 1.22 -30.43 -10.36
N TYR A 37 2.49 -30.79 -10.41
CA TYR A 37 3.39 -30.36 -11.48
C TYR A 37 3.98 -31.60 -12.17
N ILE A 38 4.12 -31.52 -13.49
CA ILE A 38 4.62 -32.62 -14.33
C ILE A 38 6.11 -32.36 -14.60
N ILE A 39 6.99 -33.25 -14.14
CA ILE A 39 8.41 -33.26 -14.48
C ILE A 39 8.68 -34.54 -15.24
N GLU A 40 9.21 -34.43 -16.46
CA GLU A 40 9.61 -35.59 -17.30
C GLU A 40 8.49 -36.63 -17.55
N GLY A 41 7.22 -36.22 -17.42
CA GLY A 41 6.06 -37.10 -17.62
C GLY A 41 5.51 -37.73 -16.33
N ASP A 42 6.19 -37.57 -15.20
CA ASP A 42 5.69 -37.99 -13.89
C ASP A 42 4.97 -36.85 -13.17
N THR A 43 3.87 -37.19 -12.50
CA THR A 43 3.00 -36.25 -11.79
C THR A 43 3.25 -36.35 -10.28
N ILE A 44 3.82 -35.32 -9.67
CA ILE A 44 4.12 -35.31 -8.23
C ILE A 44 3.04 -34.51 -7.47
N PRO A 45 2.34 -35.10 -6.48
CA PRO A 45 1.40 -34.37 -5.64
C PRO A 45 2.12 -33.41 -4.70
N ARG A 46 1.70 -32.14 -4.66
CA ARG A 46 2.15 -31.18 -3.65
C ARG A 46 1.18 -31.20 -2.47
N ASP A 47 1.61 -31.77 -1.34
CA ASP A 47 0.78 -31.93 -0.14
C ASP A 47 0.65 -30.66 0.74
N ALA A 48 1.34 -29.57 0.38
CA ALA A 48 1.33 -28.32 1.14
C ALA A 48 1.21 -27.08 0.24
N ILE A 49 0.52 -26.05 0.73
CA ILE A 49 0.45 -24.71 0.12
C ILE A 49 1.53 -23.86 0.78
N ASP A 50 2.41 -23.25 -0.02
CA ASP A 50 3.37 -22.28 0.51
C ASP A 50 2.64 -20.97 0.79
N LEU A 51 2.60 -20.59 2.07
CA LEU A 51 2.05 -19.30 2.48
C LEU A 51 3.11 -18.21 2.32
N GLU A 52 2.68 -17.00 1.98
CA GLU A 52 3.56 -15.82 2.00
C GLU A 52 4.04 -15.56 3.44
N GLU A 53 5.34 -15.49 3.63
CA GLU A 53 5.93 -15.22 4.94
C GLU A 53 5.51 -13.82 5.44
N VAL A 54 4.98 -13.74 6.67
CA VAL A 54 4.59 -12.47 7.28
C VAL A 54 5.59 -12.09 8.37
N ILE A 55 6.22 -10.92 8.23
CA ILE A 55 7.13 -10.38 9.23
C ILE A 55 6.32 -9.83 10.42
N ILE A 56 6.44 -10.47 11.58
CA ILE A 56 5.78 -10.02 12.82
C ILE A 56 6.73 -9.11 13.59
N PHE A 57 6.40 -7.83 13.67
CA PHE A 57 7.14 -6.87 14.50
C PHE A 57 6.72 -6.98 15.97
N ARG A 58 7.69 -6.83 16.89
CA ARG A 58 7.41 -6.76 18.33
C ARG A 58 6.52 -5.55 18.67
N LYS A 59 5.73 -5.67 19.73
CA LYS A 59 4.95 -4.54 20.26
C LYS A 59 5.89 -3.38 20.62
N LEU A 60 5.58 -2.18 20.13
CA LEU A 60 6.33 -0.97 20.48
C LEU A 60 6.26 -0.70 21.98
N ARG A 61 7.41 -0.53 22.62
CA ARG A 61 7.56 -0.05 24.00
C ARG A 61 8.07 1.39 23.93
N PHE A 62 7.55 2.25 24.80
CA PHE A 62 7.95 3.65 24.91
C PHE A 62 8.42 3.90 26.33
N ASP A 63 9.50 4.64 26.48
CA ASP A 63 10.11 4.88 27.81
C ASP A 63 9.30 5.92 28.58
N ASN A 64 8.63 6.85 27.86
CA ASN A 64 7.85 7.91 28.47
C ASN A 64 6.56 8.27 27.70
N LYS A 65 5.65 8.97 28.38
CA LYS A 65 4.35 9.40 27.82
C LYS A 65 4.50 10.36 26.64
N LEU A 66 5.54 11.19 26.63
CA LEU A 66 5.79 12.16 25.55
C LEU A 66 6.19 11.48 24.24
N GLU A 67 7.05 10.47 24.32
CA GLU A 67 7.47 9.64 23.20
C GLU A 67 6.29 8.90 22.59
N ARG A 68 5.46 8.26 23.43
CA ARG A 68 4.21 7.63 22.99
C ARG A 68 3.33 8.62 22.25
N ARG A 69 3.18 9.85 22.76
CA ARG A 69 2.40 10.91 22.10
C ARG A 69 3.00 11.29 20.74
N ARG A 70 4.32 11.51 20.68
CA ARG A 70 5.03 11.83 19.42
C ARG A 70 4.83 10.73 18.38
N TYR A 71 4.99 9.47 18.77
CA TYR A 71 4.74 8.33 17.89
C TYR A 71 3.30 8.29 17.36
N LEU A 72 2.30 8.48 18.23
CA LEU A 72 0.89 8.44 17.81
C LEU A 72 0.54 9.58 16.83
N ILE A 73 1.10 10.78 17.05
CA ILE A 73 0.95 11.91 16.13
C ILE A 73 1.58 11.59 14.77
N LEU A 74 2.80 11.06 14.77
CA LEU A 74 3.50 10.65 13.56
C LEU A 74 2.68 9.58 12.82
N ARG A 75 2.28 8.50 13.50
CA ARG A 75 1.46 7.42 12.93
C ARG A 75 0.19 7.95 12.27
N ARG A 76 -0.52 8.87 12.93
CA ARG A 76 -1.73 9.49 12.37
C ARG A 76 -1.42 10.28 11.09
N LYS A 77 -0.39 11.13 11.12
CA LYS A 77 0.03 11.93 9.97
C LYS A 77 0.50 11.04 8.82
N THR A 78 1.34 10.04 9.09
CA THR A 78 1.81 9.07 8.09
C THR A 78 0.65 8.34 7.44
N ARG A 79 -0.35 7.88 8.22
CA ARG A 79 -1.52 7.20 7.66
C ARG A 79 -2.35 8.11 6.74
N LYS A 80 -2.49 9.38 7.09
CA LYS A 80 -3.18 10.39 6.26
C LYS A 80 -2.41 10.68 4.97
N VAL A 81 -1.09 10.78 5.03
CA VAL A 81 -0.22 11.18 3.91
C VAL A 81 0.06 10.02 2.94
N TYR A 82 0.03 8.78 3.43
CA TYR A 82 0.45 7.60 2.66
C TYR A 82 -0.24 7.41 1.29
N PRO A 83 -1.58 7.59 1.13
CA PRO A 83 -2.23 7.44 -0.17
C PRO A 83 -1.66 8.40 -1.23
N TYR A 84 -1.38 9.65 -0.84
CA TYR A 84 -0.77 10.65 -1.70
C TYR A 84 0.67 10.28 -2.06
N ALA A 85 1.43 9.79 -1.08
CA ALA A 85 2.80 9.35 -1.32
C ALA A 85 2.87 8.19 -2.32
N LYS A 86 1.93 7.24 -2.22
CA LYS A 86 1.84 6.10 -3.14
C LYS A 86 1.56 6.56 -4.57
N MET A 87 0.49 7.33 -4.78
CA MET A 87 0.14 7.87 -6.10
C MET A 87 1.29 8.68 -6.70
N ALA A 88 1.92 9.54 -5.88
CA ALA A 88 3.04 10.35 -6.31
C ALA A 88 4.25 9.53 -6.77
N SER A 89 4.57 8.47 -6.03
CA SER A 89 5.70 7.60 -6.32
C SER A 89 5.48 6.82 -7.61
N GLU A 90 4.27 6.28 -7.81
CA GLU A 90 3.89 5.59 -9.05
C GLU A 90 4.02 6.51 -10.26
N ARG A 91 3.49 7.74 -10.17
CA ARG A 91 3.66 8.75 -11.24
C ARG A 91 5.13 9.07 -11.49
N LEU A 92 5.92 9.26 -10.44
CA LEU A 92 7.34 9.57 -10.57
C LEU A 92 8.12 8.44 -11.27
N ILE A 93 7.80 7.19 -10.96
CA ILE A 93 8.39 6.01 -11.61
C ILE A 93 8.03 6.00 -13.11
N GLU A 94 6.74 6.12 -13.44
CA GLU A 94 6.26 6.15 -14.83
C GLU A 94 6.93 7.28 -15.63
N LEU A 95 7.06 8.46 -15.03
CA LEU A 95 7.70 9.61 -15.65
C LEU A 95 9.21 9.40 -15.86
N ASN A 96 9.88 8.75 -14.91
CA ASN A 96 11.29 8.42 -15.03
C ASN A 96 11.53 7.41 -16.17
N GLU A 97 10.66 6.41 -16.30
CA GLU A 97 10.69 5.44 -17.40
C GLU A 97 10.50 6.12 -18.76
N ARG A 98 9.49 6.98 -18.91
CA ARG A 98 9.27 7.76 -20.14
C ARG A 98 10.47 8.63 -20.48
N LEU A 99 11.09 9.23 -19.47
CA LEU A 99 12.24 10.10 -19.67
C LEU A 99 13.47 9.31 -20.13
N LYS A 100 13.68 8.09 -19.62
CA LYS A 100 14.76 7.18 -20.08
C LYS A 100 14.65 6.85 -21.57
N GLN A 101 13.44 6.77 -22.12
CA GLN A 101 13.18 6.47 -23.53
C GLN A 101 13.47 7.64 -24.50
N ILE A 102 13.67 8.86 -24.01
CA ILE A 102 13.91 10.02 -24.88
C ILE A 102 15.40 10.14 -25.18
N ASP A 103 15.89 9.84 -26.38
CA ASP A 103 17.34 9.91 -26.63
C ASP A 103 17.90 11.33 -26.71
N SER A 104 17.12 12.26 -27.29
CA SER A 104 17.59 13.64 -27.53
C SER A 104 17.67 14.46 -26.25
N LYS A 105 18.85 15.01 -25.96
CA LYS A 105 19.10 15.93 -24.82
C LYS A 105 18.13 17.13 -24.80
N SER A 106 17.80 17.69 -25.97
CA SER A 106 16.87 18.83 -26.09
C SER A 106 15.44 18.43 -25.74
N LYS A 107 14.99 17.27 -26.26
CA LYS A 107 13.67 16.72 -25.93
C LYS A 107 13.57 16.35 -24.46
N LYS A 108 14.59 15.72 -23.86
CA LYS A 108 14.66 15.46 -22.40
C LYS A 108 14.45 16.77 -21.64
N ARG A 109 15.24 17.80 -21.93
CA ARG A 109 15.16 19.11 -21.23
C ARG A 109 13.76 19.73 -21.32
N ARG A 110 13.12 19.69 -22.48
CA ARG A 110 11.75 20.19 -22.67
C ARG A 110 10.75 19.40 -21.84
N TYR A 111 10.86 18.07 -21.87
CA TYR A 111 10.00 17.15 -21.12
C TYR A 111 10.11 17.38 -19.61
N ILE A 112 11.33 17.55 -19.09
CA ILE A 112 11.57 17.85 -17.67
C ILE A 112 10.98 19.19 -17.26
N LYS A 113 11.08 20.23 -18.11
CA LYS A 113 10.48 21.54 -17.81
C LYS A 113 8.95 21.50 -17.81
N MET A 114 8.36 20.69 -18.69
CA MET A 114 6.92 20.43 -18.69
C MET A 114 6.52 19.67 -17.43
N LEU A 115 7.26 18.62 -17.10
CA LEU A 115 7.03 17.81 -15.92
C LEU A 115 7.17 18.61 -14.63
N GLN A 116 8.21 19.43 -14.51
CA GLN A 116 8.41 20.29 -13.35
C GLN A 116 7.19 21.18 -13.11
N ARG A 117 6.63 21.79 -14.16
CA ARG A 117 5.43 22.62 -14.06
C ARG A 117 4.20 21.81 -13.67
N TYR A 118 3.97 20.67 -14.34
CA TYR A 118 2.87 19.77 -13.99
C TYR A 118 2.94 19.31 -12.53
N MET A 119 4.13 18.91 -12.06
CA MET A 119 4.32 18.50 -10.67
C MET A 119 4.18 19.68 -9.72
N GLU A 120 4.73 20.86 -10.05
CA GLU A 120 4.53 22.06 -9.24
C GLU A 120 3.04 22.41 -9.14
N ASP A 121 2.28 22.39 -10.21
CA ASP A 121 0.86 22.77 -10.18
C ASP A 121 0.01 21.74 -9.41
N GLU A 122 0.12 20.45 -9.76
CA GLU A 122 -0.63 19.35 -9.12
C GLU A 122 -0.20 19.12 -7.67
N PHE A 123 1.11 19.05 -7.40
CA PHE A 123 1.60 18.80 -6.05
C PHE A 123 1.54 20.04 -5.17
N THR A 124 1.68 21.26 -5.69
CA THR A 124 1.53 22.45 -4.82
C THR A 124 0.12 22.57 -4.31
N ALA A 125 -0.90 22.25 -5.12
CA ALA A 125 -2.28 22.21 -4.67
C ALA A 125 -2.48 21.20 -3.52
N GLU A 126 -1.92 20.00 -3.64
CA GLU A 126 -2.06 18.97 -2.61
C GLU A 126 -1.17 19.23 -1.38
N LEU A 127 0.05 19.73 -1.58
CA LEU A 127 0.96 20.17 -0.51
C LEU A 127 0.38 21.35 0.28
N LYS A 128 -0.35 22.27 -0.36
CA LYS A 128 -1.04 23.38 0.31
C LYS A 128 -2.14 22.89 1.27
N LYS A 129 -2.76 21.73 1.00
CA LYS A 129 -3.74 21.10 1.90
C LYS A 129 -3.09 20.40 3.10
N MET A 130 -1.77 20.24 3.09
CA MET A 130 -1.00 19.55 4.12
C MET A 130 -0.30 20.52 5.06
N THR A 131 -0.17 20.14 6.33
CA THR A 131 0.71 20.86 7.26
C THR A 131 2.18 20.64 6.89
N ARG A 132 3.06 21.56 7.28
CA ARG A 132 4.51 21.47 6.98
C ARG A 132 5.14 20.13 7.38
N THR A 133 4.72 19.57 8.50
CA THR A 133 5.18 18.23 8.98
C THR A 133 4.61 17.08 8.17
N GLU A 134 3.39 17.20 7.65
CA GLU A 134 2.81 16.20 6.74
C GLU A 134 3.51 16.23 5.38
N GLY A 135 3.82 17.40 4.84
CA GLY A 135 4.64 17.54 3.62
C GLY A 135 6.04 16.94 3.77
N GLN A 136 6.68 17.13 4.93
CA GLN A 136 7.97 16.45 5.22
C GLN A 136 7.84 14.93 5.22
N ILE A 137 6.74 14.39 5.76
CA ILE A 137 6.48 12.94 5.74
C ILE A 137 6.25 12.48 4.30
N LEU A 138 5.51 13.23 3.50
CA LEU A 138 5.23 12.92 2.10
C LEU A 138 6.52 12.74 1.30
N VAL A 139 7.41 13.74 1.36
CA VAL A 139 8.70 13.70 0.66
C VAL A 139 9.54 12.50 1.08
N LYS A 140 9.58 12.19 2.39
CA LYS A 140 10.31 11.02 2.90
C LYS A 140 9.73 9.69 2.41
N LEU A 141 8.41 9.58 2.33
CA LEU A 141 7.74 8.37 1.85
C LEU A 141 7.98 8.16 0.35
N ILE A 142 7.91 9.22 -0.46
CA ILE A 142 8.19 9.15 -1.89
C ILE A 142 9.64 8.69 -2.11
N HIS A 143 10.59 9.36 -1.46
CA HIS A 143 12.00 8.97 -1.52
C HIS A 143 12.24 7.52 -1.11
N ARG A 144 11.53 7.03 -0.08
CA ARG A 144 11.64 5.64 0.37
C ARG A 144 11.15 4.64 -0.69
N GLN A 145 10.16 5.00 -1.51
CA GLN A 145 9.61 4.13 -2.54
C GLN A 145 10.42 4.18 -3.84
N THR A 146 10.89 5.35 -4.24
CA THR A 146 11.52 5.55 -5.55
C THR A 146 13.05 5.60 -5.50
N GLY A 147 13.66 5.76 -4.32
CA GLY A 147 15.10 5.95 -4.13
C GLY A 147 15.63 7.30 -4.62
N GLN A 148 14.76 8.16 -5.16
CA GLN A 148 15.10 9.47 -5.71
C GLN A 148 14.06 10.49 -5.26
N THR A 149 14.49 11.67 -4.80
CA THR A 149 13.54 12.76 -4.59
C THR A 149 13.19 13.43 -5.91
N MET A 150 12.02 14.07 -5.99
CA MET A 150 11.69 14.94 -7.14
C MET A 150 12.76 16.02 -7.35
N PHE A 151 13.34 16.53 -6.25
CA PHE A 151 14.42 17.50 -6.31
C PHE A 151 15.67 16.91 -6.98
N ASP A 152 16.03 15.66 -6.65
CA ASP A 152 17.18 14.98 -7.25
C ASP A 152 16.95 14.73 -8.74
N LEU A 153 15.73 14.32 -9.13
CA LEU A 153 15.35 14.17 -10.53
C LEU A 153 15.55 15.50 -11.28
N ILE A 154 15.03 16.61 -10.76
CA ILE A 154 15.19 17.94 -11.39
C ILE A 154 16.65 18.38 -11.41
N LYS A 155 17.39 18.12 -10.32
CA LYS A 155 18.79 18.51 -10.16
C LYS A 155 19.72 17.75 -11.11
N GLU A 156 19.51 16.46 -11.32
CA GLU A 156 20.28 15.64 -12.27
C GLU A 156 20.24 16.26 -13.66
N TYR A 157 19.07 16.70 -14.11
CA TYR A 157 18.96 17.33 -15.43
C TYR A 157 19.38 18.79 -15.48
N ARG A 158 19.39 19.49 -14.35
CA ARG A 158 19.96 20.84 -14.23
C ARG A 158 21.49 20.81 -14.11
N SER A 159 22.08 19.70 -13.68
CA SER A 159 23.53 19.55 -13.44
C SER A 159 24.37 19.68 -14.72
N GLY A 160 23.78 19.40 -15.89
CA GLY A 160 24.42 19.65 -17.19
C GLY A 160 24.75 21.12 -17.46
N TRP A 161 24.18 22.08 -16.71
CA TRP A 161 24.60 23.48 -16.73
C TRP A 161 25.83 23.72 -15.86
N ARG A 162 25.89 23.18 -14.64
CA ARG A 162 27.03 23.39 -13.73
C ARG A 162 28.34 22.81 -14.29
N ALA A 163 28.29 21.62 -14.88
CA ALA A 163 29.46 21.00 -15.52
C ALA A 163 29.98 21.80 -16.73
N PHE A 164 29.12 22.56 -17.41
CA PHE A 164 29.51 23.41 -18.55
C PHE A 164 30.30 24.66 -18.11
N TRP A 165 29.96 25.24 -16.95
CA TRP A 165 30.65 26.43 -16.42
C TRP A 165 32.03 26.14 -15.81
N TYR A 166 32.32 24.89 -15.42
CA TYR A 166 33.62 24.51 -14.84
C TYR A 166 34.60 23.88 -15.85
N ASN A 167 34.15 23.55 -17.06
CA ASN A 167 34.99 22.94 -18.12
C ASN A 167 35.49 23.96 -19.17
N SER A 168 35.42 25.26 -18.88
CA SER A 168 35.95 26.33 -19.73
C SER A 168 37.19 27.01 -19.14
N THR A 169 38.09 26.22 -18.55
CA THR A 169 39.45 26.63 -18.17
C THR A 169 40.39 25.50 -18.55
#